data_AF-A0A849RL32-F1
#
_entry.id   AF-A0A849RL32-F1
#
_cell.length_a   1.000
_cell.length_b   1.000
_cell.length_c   1.000
_cell.angle_alpha   90.00
_cell.angle_beta   90.00
_cell.angle_gamma   90.00
#
_symmetry.space_group_name_H-M   'P 1'
#
loop_
_entity.id
_entity.type
_entity.pdbx_description
1 polymer ?
#
loop_
_entity_poly.entity_id
_entity_poly.type
_entity_poly.pdbx_seq_one_letter_code
_entity_poly.pdbx_strand_id
1 'polypeptide(L)'
;MKQKQHYLTGHSHCTAAVVVKGIDRDVEWGEDILMLGLGIVMLSSTFAPVAPPTVILPMVALVFAITSSLARMNYHEMERKLLASLEQLSGYEQSLLKPICKVFDEQPMCALSESYNPLKNLKRFAKSAIGGALINPFWLPIFYTMGIQIVEENNLGVLNRAVMRVEQRLSPVTRANKED
;
A
#
# COMPACT_ATOMS: atom_id res chain seq x y z
N MET A 1 3.09 9.35 -23.84
CA MET A 1 2.54 9.29 -22.47
C MET A 1 3.53 9.94 -21.49
N LYS A 2 3.42 11.24 -21.22
CA LYS A 2 4.34 12.01 -20.35
C LYS A 2 3.52 12.77 -19.31
N GLN A 3 3.11 12.11 -18.22
CA GLN A 3 2.44 12.79 -17.09
C GLN A 3 2.47 12.02 -15.75
N LYS A 4 3.19 10.89 -15.63
CA LYS A 4 3.24 10.08 -14.38
C LYS A 4 4.58 10.19 -13.64
N GLN A 5 5.06 11.40 -13.35
CA GLN A 5 6.30 11.56 -12.57
C GLN A 5 6.17 12.40 -11.30
N HIS A 6 5.07 13.13 -11.13
CA HIS A 6 4.83 14.00 -9.98
C HIS A 6 3.32 14.24 -9.87
N TYR A 7 2.84 14.69 -8.71
CA TYR A 7 1.42 14.94 -8.45
C TYR A 7 0.90 16.28 -8.99
N LEU A 8 1.77 17.17 -9.47
CA LEU A 8 1.38 18.52 -9.85
C LEU A 8 0.87 18.57 -11.30
N THR A 9 -0.35 19.06 -11.48
CA THR A 9 -0.94 19.33 -12.80
C THR A 9 -1.28 20.81 -12.92
N GLY A 10 -0.34 21.62 -13.39
CA GLY A 10 -0.54 23.05 -13.69
C GLY A 10 -0.65 23.98 -12.46
N HIS A 11 -0.72 25.29 -12.74
CA HIS A 11 -0.77 26.37 -11.73
C HIS A 11 -2.06 26.29 -10.91
N SER A 12 -1.98 25.69 -9.72
CA SER A 12 -3.05 25.73 -8.70
C SER A 12 -2.58 26.58 -7.51
N HIS A 13 -3.49 27.36 -6.93
CA HIS A 13 -3.22 28.29 -5.81
C HIS A 13 -2.81 27.60 -4.49
N CYS A 14 -2.97 26.28 -4.35
CA CYS A 14 -2.46 25.50 -3.22
C CYS A 14 -1.87 24.18 -3.71
N THR A 15 -0.57 24.16 -3.95
CA THR A 15 0.16 23.07 -4.59
C THR A 15 0.24 21.86 -3.64
N ALA A 16 0.36 22.10 -2.33
CA ALA A 16 0.29 21.05 -1.30
C ALA A 16 -1.03 20.27 -1.29
N ALA A 17 -2.18 20.95 -1.45
CA ALA A 17 -3.49 20.28 -1.45
C ALA A 17 -3.66 19.34 -2.65
N VAL A 18 -3.11 19.70 -3.81
CA VAL A 18 -3.09 18.84 -5.00
C VAL A 18 -2.26 17.59 -4.76
N VAL A 19 -1.09 17.72 -4.10
CA VAL A 19 -0.25 16.58 -3.73
C VAL A 19 -0.96 15.65 -2.75
N VAL A 20 -1.55 16.20 -1.68
CA VAL A 20 -2.28 15.40 -0.69
C VAL A 20 -3.43 14.63 -1.34
N LYS A 21 -4.23 15.28 -2.19
CA LYS A 21 -5.31 14.61 -2.92
C LYS A 21 -4.81 13.53 -3.89
N GLY A 22 -3.65 13.75 -4.50
CA GLY A 22 -3.02 12.76 -5.36
C GLY A 22 -2.54 11.52 -4.60
N ILE A 23 -1.96 11.72 -3.42
CA ILE A 23 -1.51 10.64 -2.53
C ILE A 23 -2.73 9.91 -1.97
N ASP A 24 -3.75 10.61 -1.53
CA ASP A 24 -5.01 10.02 -1.02
C ASP A 24 -5.62 9.04 -2.02
N ARG A 25 -5.74 9.45 -3.30
CA ARG A 25 -6.23 8.57 -4.37
C ARG A 25 -5.34 7.37 -4.61
N ASP A 26 -4.01 7.55 -4.57
CA ASP A 26 -3.09 6.43 -4.77
C ASP A 26 -3.11 5.47 -3.55
N VAL A 27 -3.37 5.97 -2.33
CA VAL A 27 -3.57 5.15 -1.13
C VAL A 27 -4.85 4.33 -1.25
N GLU A 28 -5.97 4.96 -1.60
CA GLU A 28 -7.25 4.28 -1.86
C GLU A 28 -7.08 3.17 -2.89
N TRP A 29 -6.38 3.44 -4.00
CA TRP A 29 -6.10 2.42 -5.00
C TRP A 29 -5.26 1.25 -4.46
N GLY A 30 -4.31 1.52 -3.56
CA GLY A 30 -3.55 0.49 -2.87
C GLY A 30 -4.41 -0.39 -1.96
N GLU A 31 -5.30 0.23 -1.19
CA GLU A 31 -6.25 -0.47 -0.31
C GLU A 31 -7.24 -1.32 -1.13
N ASP A 32 -7.76 -0.79 -2.24
CA ASP A 32 -8.65 -1.49 -3.17
C ASP A 32 -7.99 -2.74 -3.78
N ILE A 33 -6.71 -2.67 -4.16
CA ILE A 33 -5.98 -3.84 -4.69
C ILE A 33 -5.93 -4.97 -3.65
N LEU A 34 -5.63 -4.65 -2.40
CA LEU A 34 -5.55 -5.64 -1.33
C LEU A 34 -6.93 -6.22 -1.00
N MET A 35 -7.95 -5.37 -0.95
CA MET A 35 -9.34 -5.75 -0.71
C MET A 35 -9.87 -6.65 -1.83
N LEU A 36 -9.55 -6.34 -3.10
CA LEU A 36 -9.88 -7.19 -4.24
C LEU A 36 -9.24 -8.58 -4.10
N GLY A 37 -7.95 -8.63 -3.72
CA GLY A 37 -7.25 -9.88 -3.45
C GLY A 37 -7.95 -10.73 -2.38
N LEU A 38 -8.31 -10.09 -1.26
CA LEU A 38 -9.06 -10.75 -0.19
C LEU A 38 -10.43 -11.24 -0.66
N GLY A 39 -11.17 -10.42 -1.42
CA GLY A 39 -12.47 -10.78 -1.99
C GLY A 39 -12.39 -12.00 -2.90
N ILE A 40 -11.39 -12.06 -3.79
CA ILE A 40 -11.13 -13.21 -4.66
C ILE A 40 -10.83 -14.46 -3.83
N VAL A 41 -10.02 -14.35 -2.78
CA VAL A 41 -9.70 -15.47 -1.89
C VAL A 41 -10.93 -15.95 -1.14
N MET A 42 -11.82 -15.07 -0.68
CA MET A 42 -13.08 -15.46 -0.03
C MET A 42 -13.99 -16.26 -0.96
N LEU A 43 -13.96 -15.96 -2.27
CA LEU A 43 -14.70 -16.73 -3.29
C LEU A 43 -14.11 -18.12 -3.55
N SER A 44 -12.90 -18.43 -3.07
CA SER A 44 -12.27 -19.75 -3.30
C SER A 44 -13.10 -20.92 -2.76
N SER A 45 -13.90 -20.71 -1.71
CA SER A 45 -14.77 -21.74 -1.14
C SER A 45 -15.86 -22.20 -2.11
N THR A 46 -16.29 -21.34 -3.04
CA THR A 46 -17.26 -21.69 -4.09
C THR A 46 -16.70 -22.68 -5.10
N PHE A 47 -15.37 -22.75 -5.24
CA PHE A 47 -14.68 -23.68 -6.13
C PHE A 47 -14.29 -25.00 -5.46
N ALA A 48 -14.45 -25.13 -4.14
CA ALA A 48 -14.12 -26.36 -3.40
C ALA A 48 -14.81 -27.63 -3.91
N PRO A 49 -16.07 -27.59 -4.40
CA PRO A 49 -16.71 -28.76 -5.01
C PRO A 49 -16.17 -29.13 -6.41
N VAL A 50 -15.47 -28.21 -7.08
CA VAL A 50 -15.12 -28.31 -8.50
C VAL A 50 -13.63 -28.57 -8.72
N ALA A 51 -12.77 -28.14 -7.80
CA ALA A 51 -11.32 -28.31 -7.91
C ALA A 51 -10.71 -28.84 -6.60
N PRO A 52 -9.65 -29.67 -6.69
CA PRO A 52 -8.99 -30.19 -5.50
C PRO A 52 -8.19 -29.09 -4.77
N PRO A 53 -7.93 -29.25 -3.46
CA PRO A 53 -7.13 -28.30 -2.68
C PRO A 53 -5.72 -28.05 -3.24
N THR A 54 -5.15 -29.04 -3.93
CA THR A 54 -3.84 -28.93 -4.61
C THR A 54 -3.82 -27.89 -5.73
N VAL A 55 -4.99 -27.50 -6.25
CA VAL A 55 -5.14 -26.42 -7.25
C VAL A 55 -5.61 -25.14 -6.57
N ILE A 56 -6.62 -25.22 -5.69
CA ILE A 56 -7.21 -24.03 -5.06
C ILE A 56 -6.22 -23.31 -4.14
N LEU A 57 -5.50 -24.05 -3.28
CA LEU A 57 -4.63 -23.44 -2.26
C LEU A 57 -3.43 -22.69 -2.89
N PRO A 58 -2.72 -23.23 -3.90
CA PRO A 58 -1.72 -22.46 -4.61
C PRO A 58 -2.28 -21.23 -5.33
N MET A 59 -3.49 -21.31 -5.91
CA MET A 59 -4.14 -20.16 -6.54
C MET A 59 -4.46 -19.06 -5.53
N VAL A 60 -4.95 -19.42 -4.34
CA VAL A 60 -5.15 -18.47 -3.24
C VAL A 60 -3.83 -17.79 -2.85
N ALA A 61 -2.76 -18.57 -2.67
CA ALA A 61 -1.45 -18.02 -2.34
C ALA A 61 -0.93 -17.07 -3.43
N LEU A 62 -1.19 -17.41 -4.71
CA LEU A 62 -0.82 -16.59 -5.87
C LEU A 62 -1.60 -15.28 -5.92
N VAL A 63 -2.90 -15.29 -5.63
CA VAL A 63 -3.71 -14.06 -5.58
C VAL A 63 -3.17 -13.10 -4.50
N PHE A 64 -2.89 -13.61 -3.30
CA PHE A 64 -2.25 -12.81 -2.25
C PHE A 64 -0.86 -12.31 -2.67
N ALA A 65 -0.08 -13.14 -3.37
CA ALA A 65 1.23 -12.73 -3.85
C ALA A 65 1.15 -11.58 -4.89
N ILE A 66 0.24 -11.70 -5.86
CA ILE A 66 0.07 -10.68 -6.91
C ILE A 66 -0.43 -9.37 -6.30
N THR A 67 -1.50 -9.42 -5.51
CA THR A 67 -2.12 -8.22 -4.94
C THR A 67 -1.19 -7.50 -3.97
N SER A 68 -0.51 -8.21 -3.07
CA SER A 68 0.50 -7.60 -2.20
C SER A 68 1.69 -7.03 -2.97
N SER A 69 2.09 -7.65 -4.08
CA SER A 69 3.17 -7.11 -4.92
C SER A 69 2.75 -5.82 -5.63
N LEU A 70 1.52 -5.76 -6.14
CA LEU A 70 0.97 -4.56 -6.77
C LEU A 70 0.80 -3.42 -5.75
N ALA A 71 0.31 -3.72 -4.55
CA ALA A 71 0.21 -2.74 -3.47
C ALA A 71 1.58 -2.18 -3.06
N ARG A 72 2.60 -3.04 -2.96
CA ARG A 72 3.98 -2.60 -2.69
C ARG A 72 4.55 -1.72 -3.79
N MET A 73 4.36 -2.11 -5.05
CA MET A 73 4.79 -1.30 -6.20
C MET A 73 4.11 0.07 -6.18
N ASN A 74 2.82 0.11 -5.84
CA ASN A 74 2.09 1.35 -5.66
C ASN A 74 2.67 2.20 -4.53
N TYR A 75 3.01 1.59 -3.39
CA TYR A 75 3.62 2.29 -2.26
C TYR A 75 4.94 2.99 -2.62
N HIS A 76 5.85 2.29 -3.29
CA HIS A 76 7.10 2.90 -3.79
C HIS A 76 6.86 3.98 -4.84
N GLU A 77 5.85 3.81 -5.69
CA GLU A 77 5.50 4.81 -6.67
C GLU A 77 4.92 6.07 -6.01
N MET A 78 4.15 5.94 -4.92
CA MET A 78 3.68 7.07 -4.12
C MET A 78 4.84 7.84 -3.48
N GLU A 79 5.78 7.12 -2.85
CA GLU A 79 6.99 7.71 -2.28
C GLU A 79 7.78 8.49 -3.34
N ARG A 80 8.02 7.88 -4.51
CA ARG A 80 8.76 8.49 -5.62
C ARG A 80 8.06 9.75 -6.14
N LYS A 81 6.74 9.69 -6.36
CA LYS A 81 5.96 10.86 -6.83
C LYS A 81 5.92 11.97 -5.78
N LEU A 82 5.84 11.64 -4.50
CA LEU A 82 5.87 12.62 -3.40
C LEU A 82 7.22 13.33 -3.36
N LEU A 83 8.33 12.59 -3.37
CA LEU A 83 9.68 13.18 -3.38
C LEU A 83 9.88 14.11 -4.58
N ALA A 84 9.47 13.67 -5.79
CA ALA A 84 9.52 14.50 -6.99
C ALA A 84 8.64 15.77 -6.90
N SER A 85 7.52 15.70 -6.18
CA SER A 85 6.66 16.86 -5.93
C SER A 85 7.25 17.82 -4.89
N LEU A 86 7.96 17.32 -3.87
CA LEU A 86 8.60 18.16 -2.84
C LEU A 86 9.65 19.12 -3.41
N GLU A 87 10.41 18.68 -4.41
CA GLU A 87 11.43 19.51 -5.09
C GLU A 87 10.84 20.77 -5.75
N GLN A 88 9.55 20.75 -6.08
CA GLN A 88 8.85 21.84 -6.77
C GLN A 88 8.03 22.73 -5.82
N LEU A 89 7.97 22.38 -4.54
CA LEU A 89 7.14 23.05 -3.53
C LEU A 89 7.92 24.12 -2.75
N SER A 90 7.21 25.13 -2.27
CA SER A 90 7.78 26.14 -1.36
C SER A 90 8.09 25.55 0.02
N GLY A 91 9.04 26.14 0.76
CA GLY A 91 9.45 25.62 2.08
C GLY A 91 8.31 25.50 3.10
N TYR A 92 7.30 26.39 3.03
CA TYR A 92 6.10 26.29 3.85
C TYR A 92 5.26 25.08 3.48
N GLU A 93 5.00 24.84 2.19
CA GLU A 93 4.23 23.69 1.72
C GLU A 93 4.94 22.36 1.97
N GLN A 94 6.28 22.33 1.84
CA GLN A 94 7.09 21.17 2.24
C GLN A 94 6.90 20.85 3.73
N SER A 95 6.81 21.87 4.59
CA SER A 95 6.59 21.67 6.03
C SER A 95 5.23 21.02 6.33
N LEU A 96 4.21 21.30 5.50
CA LEU A 96 2.87 20.70 5.62
C LEU A 96 2.87 19.22 5.22
N LEU A 97 3.68 18.83 4.23
CA LEU A 97 3.80 17.44 3.76
C LEU A 97 4.80 16.60 4.58
N LYS A 98 5.64 17.23 5.41
CA LYS A 98 6.62 16.55 6.26
C LYS A 98 6.05 15.37 7.08
N PRO A 99 4.83 15.43 7.65
CA PRO A 99 4.25 14.29 8.36
C PRO A 99 4.03 13.05 7.47
N ILE A 100 3.72 13.25 6.18
CA ILE A 100 3.55 12.15 5.21
C ILE A 100 4.92 11.58 4.83
N CYS A 101 5.90 12.45 4.55
CA CYS A 101 7.28 12.03 4.24
C CYS A 101 7.86 11.17 5.36
N LYS A 102 7.61 11.59 6.61
CA LYS A 102 8.07 10.90 7.80
C LYS A 102 7.53 9.46 7.90
N VAL A 103 6.34 9.17 7.36
CA VAL A 103 5.82 7.79 7.32
C VAL A 103 6.71 6.90 6.46
N PHE A 104 7.16 7.39 5.30
CA PHE A 104 8.06 6.66 4.42
C PHE A 104 9.43 6.43 5.07
N ASP A 105 9.94 7.40 5.82
CA ASP A 105 11.20 7.26 6.58
C ASP A 105 11.09 6.28 7.76
N GLU A 106 9.97 6.30 8.49
CA GLU A 106 9.75 5.43 9.67
C GLU A 106 9.32 4.01 9.29
N GLN A 107 8.69 3.85 8.12
CA GLN A 107 8.21 2.57 7.61
C GLN A 107 8.69 2.34 6.17
N PRO A 108 10.02 2.22 5.97
CA PRO A 108 10.56 1.93 4.65
C PRO A 108 10.11 0.54 4.23
N MET A 109 9.61 0.45 3.01
CA MET A 109 9.10 -0.80 2.50
C MET A 109 10.24 -1.63 1.91
N CYS A 110 10.48 -2.82 2.46
CA CYS A 110 11.51 -3.71 1.94
C CYS A 110 11.20 -4.14 0.49
N ALA A 111 12.25 -4.39 -0.29
CA ALA A 111 12.10 -4.90 -1.66
C ALA A 111 11.28 -6.21 -1.70
N LEU A 112 10.60 -6.45 -2.83
CA LEU A 112 9.84 -7.69 -3.05
C LEU A 112 10.74 -8.93 -2.88
N SER A 113 11.93 -8.90 -3.45
CA SER A 113 12.91 -10.00 -3.35
C SER A 113 13.30 -10.32 -1.90
N GLU A 114 13.28 -9.32 -1.02
CA GLU A 114 13.54 -9.52 0.39
C GLU A 114 12.32 -10.09 1.11
N SER A 115 11.13 -9.54 0.86
CA SER A 115 9.89 -9.97 1.51
C SER A 115 9.47 -11.40 1.16
N TYR A 116 9.71 -11.82 -0.10
CA TYR A 116 9.42 -13.18 -0.56
C TYR A 116 10.52 -14.19 -0.21
N ASN A 117 11.68 -13.76 0.30
CA ASN A 117 12.74 -14.66 0.69
C ASN A 117 12.47 -15.22 2.11
N PRO A 118 12.17 -16.53 2.26
CA PRO A 118 11.87 -17.12 3.55
C PRO A 118 13.07 -17.10 4.50
N LEU A 119 14.29 -17.20 3.96
CA LEU A 119 15.53 -17.18 4.74
C LEU A 119 15.82 -15.80 5.35
N LYS A 120 15.35 -14.74 4.69
CA LYS A 120 15.42 -13.38 5.24
C LYS A 120 14.28 -13.07 6.21
N ASN A 121 13.17 -13.81 6.14
CA ASN A 121 11.99 -13.60 6.98
C ASN A 121 11.68 -14.82 7.83
N LEU A 122 12.69 -15.33 8.55
CA LEU A 122 12.58 -16.53 9.37
C LEU A 122 11.43 -16.48 10.38
N LYS A 123 11.18 -15.31 10.99
CA LYS A 123 10.04 -15.13 11.93
C LYS A 123 8.69 -15.33 11.23
N ARG A 124 8.51 -14.80 10.01
CA ARG A 124 7.28 -15.00 9.22
C ARG A 124 7.19 -16.45 8.78
N PHE A 125 8.26 -16.98 8.21
CA PHE A 125 8.32 -18.37 7.77
C PHE A 125 7.99 -19.35 8.90
N ALA A 126 8.57 -19.17 10.09
CA ALA A 126 8.28 -20.02 11.25
C ALA A 126 6.80 -19.94 11.66
N LYS A 127 6.21 -18.73 11.72
CA LYS A 127 4.77 -18.57 12.01
C LYS A 127 3.90 -19.26 10.95
N SER A 128 4.23 -19.08 9.67
CA SER A 128 3.51 -19.71 8.56
C SER A 128 3.68 -21.23 8.55
N ALA A 129 4.86 -21.73 8.91
CA ALA A 129 5.16 -23.15 9.01
C ALA A 129 4.42 -23.82 10.18
N ILE A 130 4.35 -23.16 11.34
CA ILE A 130 3.54 -23.61 12.47
C ILE A 130 2.06 -23.67 12.06
N GLY A 131 1.53 -22.61 11.46
CA GLY A 131 0.15 -22.58 10.97
C GLY A 131 -0.12 -23.66 9.92
N GLY A 132 0.80 -23.84 8.97
CA GLY A 132 0.71 -24.86 7.93
C GLY A 132 0.75 -26.27 8.51
N ALA A 133 1.66 -26.55 9.44
CA ALA A 133 1.77 -27.86 10.08
C ALA A 133 0.51 -28.23 10.88
N LEU A 134 -0.19 -27.25 11.47
CA LEU A 134 -1.45 -27.47 12.21
C LEU A 134 -2.65 -27.83 11.30
N ILE A 135 -2.61 -27.47 10.01
CA ILE A 135 -3.73 -27.71 9.08
C ILE A 135 -3.32 -28.70 7.99
N ASN A 136 -2.44 -28.28 7.08
CA ASN A 136 -1.70 -29.12 6.13
C ASN A 136 -0.56 -28.29 5.48
N PRO A 137 0.48 -28.92 4.91
CA PRO A 137 1.61 -28.21 4.31
C PRO A 137 1.25 -27.22 3.18
N PHE A 138 0.14 -27.41 2.46
CA PHE A 138 -0.30 -26.51 1.39
C PHE A 138 -0.81 -25.16 1.90
N TRP A 139 -1.07 -25.00 3.21
CA TRP A 139 -1.40 -23.72 3.82
C TRP A 139 -0.19 -22.84 4.10
N LEU A 140 1.03 -23.40 4.12
CA LEU A 140 2.23 -22.62 4.40
C LEU A 140 2.42 -21.45 3.41
N PRO A 141 2.32 -21.65 2.07
CA PRO A 141 2.39 -20.56 1.12
C PRO A 141 1.33 -19.49 1.35
N ILE A 142 0.10 -19.89 1.68
CA ILE A 142 -1.02 -18.96 1.95
C ILE A 142 -0.70 -18.11 3.18
N PHE A 143 -0.33 -18.73 4.30
CA PHE A 143 -0.01 -17.96 5.51
C PHE A 143 1.20 -17.07 5.33
N TYR A 144 2.15 -17.48 4.49
CA TYR A 144 3.31 -16.66 4.20
C TYR A 144 2.93 -15.42 3.37
N THR A 145 2.18 -15.58 2.29
CA THR A 145 1.76 -14.47 1.42
C THR A 145 0.69 -13.58 2.08
N MET A 146 -0.23 -14.15 2.84
CA MET A 146 -1.15 -13.40 3.70
C MET A 146 -0.39 -12.55 4.72
N GLY A 147 0.68 -13.08 5.31
CA GLY A 147 1.55 -12.32 6.20
C GLY A 147 2.34 -11.19 5.52
N ILE A 148 2.50 -11.22 4.19
CA ILE A 148 3.00 -10.08 3.40
C ILE A 148 1.86 -9.07 3.22
N GLN A 149 0.69 -9.52 2.77
CA GLN A 149 -0.49 -8.68 2.57
C GLN A 149 -0.88 -7.86 3.81
N ILE A 150 -0.84 -8.46 5.01
CA ILE A 150 -1.12 -7.75 6.26
C ILE A 150 -0.10 -6.62 6.51
N VAL A 151 1.16 -6.79 6.11
CA VAL A 151 2.16 -5.72 6.22
C VAL A 151 1.85 -4.59 5.24
N GLU A 152 1.45 -4.92 4.01
CA GLU A 152 1.01 -3.91 3.03
C GLU A 152 -0.16 -3.06 3.57
N GLU A 153 -1.17 -3.75 4.10
CA GLU A 153 -2.38 -3.11 4.64
C GLU A 153 -2.05 -2.19 5.83
N ASN A 154 -1.16 -2.63 6.73
CA ASN A 154 -0.74 -1.80 7.85
C ASN A 154 0.01 -0.54 7.40
N ASN A 155 0.91 -0.67 6.42
CA ASN A 155 1.66 0.47 5.89
C ASN A 155 0.73 1.48 5.20
N LEU A 156 -0.19 1.00 4.36
CA LEU A 156 -1.21 1.85 3.73
C LEU A 156 -2.11 2.52 4.77
N GLY A 157 -2.56 1.79 5.80
CA GLY A 157 -3.38 2.36 6.87
C GLY A 157 -2.66 3.41 7.72
N VAL A 158 -1.34 3.29 7.94
CA VAL A 158 -0.54 4.34 8.59
C VAL A 158 -0.42 5.56 7.69
N LEU A 159 -0.15 5.36 6.40
CA LEU A 159 -0.05 6.42 5.41
C LEU A 159 -1.37 7.18 5.27
N ASN A 160 -2.50 6.48 5.13
CA ASN A 160 -3.84 7.03 5.06
C ASN A 160 -4.13 7.95 6.27
N ARG A 161 -3.82 7.48 7.49
CA ARG A 161 -3.95 8.30 8.71
C ARG A 161 -3.09 9.57 8.68
N ALA A 162 -1.90 9.52 8.08
CA ALA A 162 -1.06 10.70 7.93
C ALA A 162 -1.63 11.68 6.90
N VAL A 163 -2.11 11.17 5.77
CA VAL A 163 -2.76 11.94 4.70
C VAL A 163 -3.99 12.69 5.24
N MET A 164 -4.92 11.99 5.90
CA MET A 164 -6.11 12.60 6.52
C MET A 164 -5.75 13.71 7.52
N ARG A 165 -4.71 13.53 8.33
CA ARG A 165 -4.26 14.56 9.29
C ARG A 165 -3.71 15.80 8.59
N VAL A 166 -3.00 15.64 7.48
CA VAL A 166 -2.50 16.78 6.69
C VAL A 166 -3.66 17.46 5.96
N GLU A 167 -4.61 16.71 5.41
CA GLU A 167 -5.80 17.25 4.76
C GLU A 167 -6.66 18.09 5.72
N GLN A 168 -6.84 17.64 6.97
CA GLN A 168 -7.54 18.39 8.01
C GLN A 168 -6.85 19.74 8.32
N ARG A 169 -5.52 19.80 8.23
CA ARG A 169 -4.75 21.04 8.42
C ARG A 169 -4.83 21.98 7.21
N LEU A 170 -4.98 21.43 6.01
CA LEU A 170 -5.13 22.19 4.76
C LEU A 170 -6.55 22.72 4.55
N SER A 171 -7.56 22.03 5.10
CA SER A 171 -8.98 22.42 5.03
C SER A 171 -9.28 23.87 5.47
N PRO A 172 -8.76 24.38 6.62
CA PRO A 172 -8.96 25.78 6.99
C PRO A 172 -8.22 26.76 6.06
N VAL A 173 -7.01 26.41 5.58
CA VAL A 173 -6.21 27.25 4.67
C VAL A 173 -6.88 27.40 3.30
N THR A 174 -7.50 26.33 2.81
CA THR A 174 -8.20 26.32 1.51
C THR A 174 -9.52 27.11 1.56
N ARG A 175 -10.16 27.20 2.73
CA ARG A 175 -11.37 28.03 2.92
C ARG A 175 -11.03 29.52 3.00
N ALA A 176 -9.98 29.90 3.73
CA ALA A 176 -9.55 31.29 3.83
C ALA A 176 -9.18 31.88 2.45
N ASN A 177 -8.46 31.13 1.61
CA ASN A 177 -8.09 31.56 0.25
C ASN A 177 -9.24 31.56 -0.78
N LYS A 178 -10.45 31.10 -0.41
CA LYS A 178 -11.65 31.17 -1.27
C LYS A 178 -12.55 32.37 -0.96
N GLU A 179 -12.28 33.06 0.14
CA GLU A 179 -13.07 34.21 0.61
C GLU A 179 -12.42 35.57 0.28
N ASP A 180 -11.21 35.56 -0.31
CA ASP A 180 -10.51 36.72 -0.91
C ASP A 180 -10.59 36.67 -2.46
#